data_AF-A0A2H3IW57-F1
#
_entry.id   AF-A0A2H3IW57-F1
#
_cell.length_a   1.000
_cell.length_b   1.000
_cell.length_c   1.000
_cell.angle_alpha   90.00
_cell.angle_beta   90.00
_cell.angle_gamma   90.00
#
_symmetry.space_group_name_H-M   'P 1'
#
loop_
_entity.id
_entity.type
_entity.pdbx_description
1 polymer ?
#
loop_
_entity_poly.entity_id
_entity_poly.type
_entity_poly.pdbx_seq_one_letter_code
_entity_poly.pdbx_strand_id
1 'polypeptide(L)'
;MIRATFSISPAGSTLVQCSKTNLIWTESPPIHLWAAPNRDISPGDPTLIDFGIINETYILWTVNLPVGQNVSFTYAQQSDPDNLLSSPVYSSRWIQLVMPPFLLEFLFLF
;
A
#
# COMPACT_ATOMS: atom_id res chain seq x y z
N MET A 1 -12.73 -13.87 -13.27
CA MET A 1 -11.86 -12.87 -12.62
C MET A 1 -12.03 -13.04 -11.12
N ILE A 2 -11.03 -13.58 -10.43
CA ILE A 2 -11.09 -13.75 -8.98
C ILE A 2 -10.76 -12.37 -8.39
N ARG A 3 -11.71 -11.74 -7.71
CA ARG A 3 -11.47 -10.44 -7.07
C ARG A 3 -10.75 -10.69 -5.75
N ALA A 4 -9.51 -10.25 -5.73
CA ALA A 4 -8.62 -10.35 -4.60
C ALA A 4 -9.03 -9.36 -3.49
N THR A 5 -8.80 -9.66 -2.21
CA THR A 5 -9.16 -8.75 -1.10
C THR A 5 -7.93 -8.24 -0.36
N PHE A 6 -7.70 -6.92 -0.45
CA PHE A 6 -6.75 -6.20 0.39
C PHE A 6 -7.44 -5.51 1.56
N SER A 7 -6.84 -5.61 2.75
CA SER A 7 -7.28 -4.90 3.95
C SER A 7 -6.09 -4.36 4.73
N ILE A 8 -6.35 -3.29 5.48
CA ILE A 8 -5.32 -2.49 6.14
C ILE A 8 -5.82 -2.19 7.54
N SER A 9 -4.96 -2.42 8.53
CA SER A 9 -5.26 -2.18 9.93
C SER A 9 -4.38 -1.05 10.47
N PRO A 10 -4.94 -0.04 11.15
CA PRO A 10 -6.36 0.12 11.49
C PRO A 10 -7.26 0.40 10.26
N ALA A 11 -8.50 -0.09 10.30
CA ALA A 11 -9.47 0.09 9.22
C ALA A 11 -9.78 1.59 9.04
N GLY A 12 -9.64 2.09 7.81
CA GLY A 12 -9.88 3.50 7.50
C GLY A 12 -9.37 3.89 6.13
N SER A 13 -9.55 5.17 5.78
CA SER A 13 -9.05 5.77 4.55
C SER A 13 -7.76 6.57 4.75
N THR A 14 -7.12 6.43 5.92
CA THR A 14 -5.93 7.19 6.30
C THR A 14 -4.83 6.31 6.91
N LEU A 15 -3.58 6.62 6.58
CA LEU A 15 -2.38 6.06 7.22
C LEU A 15 -1.62 7.19 7.93
N VAL A 16 -1.24 6.94 9.17
CA VAL A 16 -0.51 7.92 9.98
C VAL A 16 0.99 7.68 9.83
N GLN A 17 1.75 8.72 9.46
CA GLN A 17 3.21 8.62 9.39
C GLN A 17 3.82 8.16 10.72
N CYS A 18 4.89 7.38 10.66
CA CYS A 18 5.60 6.79 11.80
C CYS A 18 4.76 5.83 12.66
N SER A 19 3.57 5.46 12.21
CA SER A 19 2.71 4.48 12.89
C SER A 19 2.85 3.10 12.27
N LYS A 20 2.64 2.06 13.08
CA LYS A 20 2.59 0.68 12.60
C LYS A 20 1.24 0.42 11.95
N THR A 21 1.26 -0.25 10.81
CA THR A 21 0.08 -0.73 10.10
C THR A 21 0.28 -2.18 9.67
N ASN A 22 -0.81 -2.93 9.62
CA ASN A 22 -0.81 -4.27 9.02
C ASN A 22 -1.41 -4.18 7.63
N LEU A 23 -0.70 -4.69 6.63
CA LEU A 23 -1.20 -4.91 5.28
C LEU A 23 -1.53 -6.40 5.16
N ILE A 24 -2.78 -6.74 4.82
CA ILE A 24 -3.31 -8.11 4.85
C ILE A 24 -4.03 -8.40 3.53
N TRP A 25 -3.83 -9.60 2.98
CA TRP A 25 -4.47 -10.08 1.76
C TRP A 25 -5.02 -11.49 1.92
N THR A 26 -5.96 -11.86 1.04
CA THR A 26 -6.63 -13.18 1.06
C THR A 26 -5.98 -14.21 0.15
N GLU A 27 -5.04 -13.79 -0.69
CA GLU A 27 -4.49 -14.59 -1.77
C GLU A 27 -3.37 -15.49 -1.26
N SER A 28 -3.25 -16.66 -1.87
CA SER A 28 -2.15 -17.57 -1.57
C SER A 28 -0.83 -16.93 -2.02
N PRO A 29 0.16 -16.79 -1.13
CA PRO A 29 1.50 -16.34 -1.49
C PRO A 29 2.16 -17.30 -2.50
N PRO A 30 3.21 -16.89 -3.24
CA PRO A 30 3.86 -15.59 -3.15
C PRO A 30 3.07 -14.47 -3.86
N ILE A 31 3.09 -13.28 -3.25
CA ILE A 31 2.64 -12.04 -3.91
C ILE A 31 3.81 -11.08 -4.03
N HIS A 32 3.76 -10.19 -5.00
CA HIS A 32 4.63 -9.01 -5.04
C HIS A 32 3.77 -7.79 -4.69
N LEU A 33 4.19 -7.02 -3.68
CA LEU A 33 3.46 -5.85 -3.17
C LEU A 33 4.29 -4.58 -3.39
N TRP A 34 3.62 -3.52 -3.83
CA TRP A 34 4.22 -2.20 -3.97
C TRP A 34 3.24 -1.09 -3.61
N ALA A 35 3.79 0.06 -3.28
CA ALA A 35 3.07 1.30 -3.01
C ALA A 35 3.47 2.36 -4.04
N ALA A 36 2.49 3.03 -4.65
CA ALA A 36 2.71 4.07 -5.65
C ALA A 36 1.89 5.33 -5.34
N PRO A 37 2.27 6.51 -5.90
CA PRO A 37 1.56 7.76 -5.66
C PRO A 37 0.30 7.90 -6.54
N ASN A 38 0.11 7.01 -7.52
CA ASN A 38 -0.99 7.04 -8.46
C ASN A 38 -2.11 6.11 -8.01
N ARG A 39 -3.37 6.52 -8.21
CA ARG A 39 -4.56 5.74 -7.83
C ARG A 39 -4.59 4.38 -8.53
N ASP A 40 -4.34 4.42 -9.82
CA ASP A 40 -4.23 3.26 -10.69
C ASP A 40 -2.77 3.15 -11.10
N ILE A 41 -2.16 1.99 -10.88
CA ILE A 41 -0.75 1.77 -11.18
C ILE A 41 -0.63 1.24 -12.59
N SER A 42 0.20 1.89 -13.39
CA SER A 42 0.55 1.48 -14.76
C SER A 42 2.01 1.07 -14.86
N PRO A 43 2.40 0.25 -15.86
CA PRO A 43 3.80 -0.09 -16.09
C PRO A 43 4.60 1.20 -16.36
N GLY A 44 5.69 1.38 -15.63
CA GLY A 44 6.53 2.59 -15.70
C GLY A 44 6.13 3.70 -14.73
N ASP A 45 5.07 3.53 -13.94
CA ASP A 45 4.72 4.47 -12.89
C ASP A 45 5.79 4.51 -11.78
N PRO A 46 6.01 5.68 -11.17
CA PRO A 46 6.93 5.79 -10.04
C PRO A 46 6.44 4.93 -8.88
N THR A 47 7.33 4.10 -8.35
CA THR A 47 7.08 3.33 -7.13
C THR A 47 7.60 4.12 -5.93
N LEU A 48 6.76 4.29 -4.90
CA LEU A 48 7.17 4.89 -3.64
C LEU A 48 7.96 3.89 -2.80
N ILE A 49 7.40 2.68 -2.66
CA ILE A 49 8.01 1.57 -1.92
C ILE A 49 7.73 0.28 -2.67
N ASP A 50 8.79 -0.50 -2.88
CA ASP A 50 8.69 -1.90 -3.29
C ASP A 50 8.92 -2.78 -2.05
N PHE A 51 7.91 -3.56 -1.66
CA PHE A 51 8.03 -4.50 -0.54
C PHE A 51 8.64 -5.84 -0.98
N GLY A 52 8.79 -6.06 -2.28
CA GLY A 52 9.28 -7.29 -2.87
C GLY A 52 8.27 -8.43 -2.80
N ILE A 53 8.81 -9.64 -2.95
CA ILE A 53 8.03 -10.89 -2.88
C ILE A 53 7.78 -11.25 -1.42
N ILE A 54 6.51 -11.41 -1.08
CA ILE A 54 6.03 -11.74 0.25
C ILE A 54 5.43 -13.14 0.23
N ASN A 55 5.88 -14.00 1.16
CA ASN A 55 5.46 -15.40 1.27
C ASN A 55 4.43 -15.62 2.40
N GLU A 56 4.10 -14.56 3.14
CA GLU A 56 3.04 -14.53 4.14
C GLU A 56 1.73 -13.96 3.57
N THR A 57 0.65 -14.04 4.34
CA THR A 57 -0.65 -13.40 4.03
C THR A 57 -0.79 -12.00 4.64
N TYR A 58 0.26 -11.51 5.30
CA TYR A 58 0.31 -10.17 5.88
C TYR A 58 1.74 -9.69 6.07
N ILE A 59 1.93 -8.37 6.15
CA ILE A 59 3.15 -7.75 6.68
C ILE A 59 2.82 -6.67 7.70
N LEU A 60 3.75 -6.50 8.65
CA LEU A 60 3.79 -5.36 9.55
C LEU A 60 4.71 -4.30 8.94
N TRP A 61 4.19 -3.10 8.71
CA TRP A 61 4.96 -2.01 8.14
C TRP A 61 4.84 -0.76 9.03
N THR A 62 5.96 -0.06 9.21
CA THR A 62 5.98 1.26 9.82
C THR A 62 5.92 2.31 8.71
N VAL A 63 4.83 3.09 8.68
CA VAL A 63 4.59 4.07 7.62
C VAL A 63 5.71 5.12 7.58
N ASN A 64 6.59 5.02 6.59
CA ASN A 64 7.76 5.88 6.43
C ASN A 64 7.65 6.81 5.19
N LEU A 65 6.44 7.08 4.73
CA LEU A 65 6.16 7.95 3.58
C LEU A 65 5.92 9.42 4.00
N PRO A 66 6.22 10.39 3.12
CA PRO A 66 5.95 11.80 3.39
C PRO A 66 4.44 12.07 3.46
N VAL A 67 4.06 12.90 4.43
CA VAL A 67 2.67 13.30 4.68
C VAL A 67 2.10 14.20 3.58
N GLY A 68 0.78 14.17 3.41
CA GLY A 68 0.08 15.00 2.43
C GLY A 68 0.00 14.39 1.02
N GLN A 69 0.52 13.17 0.84
CA GLN A 69 0.38 12.40 -0.39
C GLN A 69 -0.64 11.27 -0.22
N ASN A 70 -1.24 10.85 -1.32
CA ASN A 70 -2.04 9.63 -1.36
C ASN A 70 -1.20 8.48 -1.91
N VAL A 71 -1.53 7.27 -1.48
CA VAL A 71 -0.82 6.05 -1.81
C VAL A 71 -1.81 5.00 -2.28
N SER A 72 -1.47 4.33 -3.38
CA SER A 72 -2.12 3.10 -3.79
C SER A 72 -1.24 1.92 -3.44
N PHE A 73 -1.77 1.01 -2.64
CA PHE A 73 -1.16 -0.30 -2.43
C PHE A 73 -1.74 -1.25 -3.46
N THR A 74 -0.84 -1.89 -4.20
CA THR A 74 -1.23 -2.85 -5.22
C THR A 74 -0.36 -4.09 -5.06
N TYR A 75 -1.00 -5.24 -5.23
CA TYR A 75 -0.29 -6.50 -5.31
C TYR A 75 -0.77 -7.30 -6.50
N ALA A 76 0.12 -8.14 -6.99
CA ALA A 76 -0.20 -9.20 -7.95
C ALA A 76 0.27 -10.53 -7.38
N GLN A 77 -0.53 -11.57 -7.62
CA GLN A 77 -0.05 -12.93 -7.46
C GLN A 77 1.00 -13.19 -8.54
N GLN A 78 2.16 -13.69 -8.14
CA GLN A 78 3.30 -13.82 -9.04
C GLN A 78 3.00 -14.84 -10.15
N SER A 79 2.82 -14.34 -11.37
CA SER A 79 3.04 -15.11 -12.60
C SER A 79 4.08 -14.48 -13.52
N ASP A 80 4.28 -13.15 -13.48
CA ASP A 80 5.32 -12.46 -14.25
C ASP A 80 5.51 -10.99 -13.77
N PRO A 81 6.69 -10.58 -13.27
CA PRO A 81 6.97 -9.20 -12.84
C PRO A 81 6.94 -8.17 -14.00
N ASP A 82 7.09 -8.61 -15.24
CA ASP A 82 6.99 -7.73 -16.42
C ASP A 82 5.54 -7.56 -16.90
N ASN A 83 4.60 -8.31 -16.32
CA ASN A 83 3.22 -8.45 -16.79
C ASN A 83 2.22 -8.43 -15.63
N LEU A 84 2.47 -7.60 -14.62
CA LEU A 84 1.70 -7.49 -13.37
C LEU A 84 0.20 -7.19 -13.61
N LEU A 85 -0.12 -6.36 -14.60
CA LEU A 85 -1.50 -6.04 -14.98
C LEU A 85 -2.24 -7.18 -15.72
N SER A 86 -1.50 -8.19 -16.18
CA SER A 86 -2.07 -9.40 -16.78
C SER A 86 -2.36 -10.49 -15.74
N SER A 87 -1.91 -10.30 -14.48
CA SER A 87 -2.18 -11.25 -13.42
C SER A 87 -3.68 -11.44 -13.23
N PRO A 88 -4.18 -12.69 -13.20
CA PRO A 88 -5.61 -12.94 -13.00
C PRO A 88 -6.11 -12.54 -11.60
N VAL A 89 -5.18 -12.19 -10.70
CA VAL A 89 -5.39 -11.83 -9.31
C VAL A 89 -4.71 -10.48 -9.05
N TYR A 90 -5.51 -9.41 -9.11
CA TYR A 90 -5.09 -8.03 -8.95
C TYR A 90 -6.05 -7.31 -8.00
N SER A 91 -5.51 -6.54 -7.06
CA SER A 91 -6.29 -5.60 -6.25
C SER A 91 -5.45 -4.39 -5.88
N SER A 92 -6.09 -3.22 -5.90
CA SER A 92 -5.54 -1.96 -5.42
C SER A 92 -6.37 -1.38 -4.27
N ARG A 93 -5.71 -0.66 -3.36
CA ARG A 93 -6.35 0.16 -2.31
C ARG A 93 -5.69 1.52 -2.20
N TRP A 94 -6.53 2.53 -2.39
CA TRP A 94 -6.16 3.94 -2.29
C TRP A 94 -6.36 4.47 -0.87
N ILE A 95 -5.35 5.15 -0.35
CA ILE A 95 -5.34 5.68 1.02
C ILE A 95 -4.63 7.03 1.05
N GLN A 96 -5.09 7.92 1.93
CA GLN A 96 -4.43 9.19 2.21
C GLN A 96 -3.40 9.06 3.34
N LEU A 97 -2.19 9.60 3.18
CA LEU A 97 -1.24 9.75 4.27
C LEU A 97 -1.52 11.02 5.07
N VAL A 98 -1.73 10.87 6.36
CA VAL A 98 -1.98 11.98 7.29
C VAL A 98 -0.82 12.17 8.25
N MET A 99 -0.61 13.43 8.64
CA MET A 99 0.31 13.76 9.71
C MET A 99 -0.17 13.16 11.03
N PRO A 100 0.75 12.69 11.89
CA PRO A 100 0.37 12.31 13.23
C PRO A 100 -0.16 13.53 14.01
N PRO A 101 -1.16 13.34 14.87
CA PRO A 101 -1.85 14.44 15.56
C PRO A 101 -0.90 15.28 16.43
N PHE A 102 0.18 14.68 16.95
CA PHE A 102 1.18 15.37 17.78
C PHE A 102 2.08 16.36 17.02
N LEU A 103 2.10 16.33 15.68
CA LEU A 103 2.80 17.33 14.87
C LEU A 103 1.87 18.45 14.38
N LEU A 104 0.54 18.26 14.45
CA LEU A 104 -0.43 19.27 14.03
C LEU A 104 -0.46 20.46 15.00
N GLU A 105 -0.23 20.23 16.30
CA GLU A 105 -0.20 21.27 17.33
C GLU A 105 0.94 22.28 17.16
N PHE A 106 2.03 21.92 16.50
CA PHE A 106 3.17 22.83 16.26
C PHE A 106 2.95 23.79 15.08
N LEU A 107 1.96 23.54 14.22
CA LEU A 107 1.72 24.34 13.01
C LEU A 107 0.73 25.50 13.22
N PHE A 108 0.02 25.54 14.35
CA PHE A 108 -0.94 26.60 14.69
C PHE A 108 -0.43 27.58 15.78
N LEU A 109 0.87 27.53 16.12
CA LEU A 109 1.49 28.38 17.15
C LEU A 109 2.22 29.62 16.59
N PHE A 110 2.00 30.00 15.32
CA PHE A 110 2.58 31.20 14.72
C PHE A 110 1.51 32.08 14.07
#